data_AF-A0A972NI13-F1
#
_entry.id   AF-A0A972NI13-F1
#
_cell.length_a   1.000
_cell.length_b   1.000
_cell.length_c   1.000
_cell.angle_alpha   90.00
_cell.angle_beta   90.00
_cell.angle_gamma   90.00
#
_symmetry.space_group_name_H-M   'P 1'
#
loop_
_entity.id
_entity.type
_entity.pdbx_description
1 polymer ?
#
loop_
_entity_poly.entity_id
_entity_poly.type
_entity_poly.pdbx_seq_one_letter_code
_entity_poly.pdbx_strand_id
1 'polypeptide(L)' 'MMASDKVQQALKELEEKKKAGQISTKEFYFGLLDVIKLLEEELHKENLTEEQLKRQIPFILTFIKTQIRELKARGN' A
#
# COMPACT_ATOMS: atom_id res chain seq x y z
N MET A 1 -15.75 9.95 6.48
CA MET A 1 -14.66 10.15 5.48
C MET A 1 -14.72 8.96 4.54
N MET A 2 -14.69 9.15 3.22
CA MET A 2 -14.71 8.00 2.30
C MET A 2 -13.41 7.21 2.45
N ALA A 3 -13.45 5.89 2.21
CA ALA A 3 -12.28 5.01 2.27
C ALA A 3 -11.10 5.54 1.43
N SER A 4 -11.41 6.07 0.23
CA SER A 4 -10.46 6.73 -0.66
C SER A 4 -9.74 7.91 -0.02
N ASP A 5 -10.48 8.78 0.67
CA ASP A 5 -9.93 10.01 1.27
C ASP A 5 -8.96 9.67 2.40
N LYS A 6 -9.26 8.61 3.15
CA LYS A 6 -8.45 8.16 4.29
C LYS A 6 -7.11 7.60 3.84
N VAL A 7 -7.12 6.70 2.87
CA VAL A 7 -5.89 6.11 2.31
C VAL A 7 -5.07 7.19 1.60
N GLN A 8 -5.72 8.07 0.83
CA GLN A 8 -5.05 9.17 0.13
C GLN A 8 -4.40 10.16 1.10
N GLN A 9 -5.09 10.53 2.18
CA GLN A 9 -4.54 11.42 3.20
C GLN A 9 -3.32 10.78 3.89
N ALA A 10 -3.42 9.51 4.28
CA ALA A 10 -2.31 8.80 4.91
C ALA A 10 -1.07 8.74 4.00
N LEU A 11 -1.27 8.46 2.71
CA LEU A 11 -0.19 8.47 1.72
C LEU A 11 0.43 9.86 1.58
N LYS A 12 -0.39 10.90 1.42
CA LYS A 12 0.08 12.28 1.25
C LYS A 12 0.90 12.76 2.45
N GLU A 13 0.42 12.51 3.67
CA GLU A 13 1.16 12.87 4.89
C GLU A 13 2.52 12.16 4.97
N LEU A 14 2.58 10.90 4.57
CA LEU A 14 3.82 10.13 4.53
C LEU A 14 4.81 10.69 3.50
N GLU A 15 4.33 11.02 2.30
CA GLU A 15 5.14 11.64 1.24
C GLU A 15 5.67 13.02 1.66
N GLU A 16 4.84 13.84 2.31
CA GLU A 16 5.23 15.16 2.81
C GLU A 16 6.32 15.04 3.90
N LYS A 17 6.17 14.12 4.86
CA LYS A 17 7.20 13.83 5.88
C LYS A 17 8.52 13.41 5.23
N LYS A 18 8.48 12.56 4.20
CA LYS A 18 9.69 12.14 3.49
C LYS A 18 10.34 13.30 2.74
N LYS A 19 9.54 14.10 2.03
CA LYS A 19 10.02 15.28 1.28
C LYS A 19 10.64 16.34 2.20
N ALA A 20 10.09 16.52 3.39
CA ALA A 20 10.60 17.42 4.41
C ALA A 20 11.84 16.87 5.15
N GLY A 21 12.29 15.64 4.84
CA GLY A 21 13.43 15.01 5.52
C GLY A 21 13.15 14.61 6.96
N GLN A 22 11.88 14.57 7.38
CA GLN A 22 11.47 14.26 8.75
C GLN A 22 11.54 12.77 9.07
N ILE A 23 11.55 11.91 8.05
CA ILE A 23 11.66 10.46 8.18
C ILE A 23 12.75 9.90 7.26
N SER A 24 13.44 8.89 7.75
CA SER A 24 14.44 8.13 7.01
C SER A 24 13.81 7.32 5.87
N THR A 25 14.64 6.81 4.96
CA THR A 25 14.19 5.89 3.90
C THR A 25 13.61 4.59 4.48
N LYS A 26 14.15 4.12 5.61
CA LYS A 26 13.64 2.93 6.30
C LYS A 26 12.24 3.18 6.86
N GLU A 27 12.05 4.29 7.55
CA GLU A 27 10.73 4.69 8.08
C GLU A 27 9.71 4.92 6.97
N PHE A 28 10.13 5.55 5.86
CA PHE A 28 9.26 5.71 4.69
C PHE A 28 8.83 4.37 4.09
N TYR A 29 9.77 3.41 3.96
CA TYR A 29 9.45 2.07 3.48
C TYR A 29 8.41 1.35 4.35
N PHE A 30 8.59 1.35 5.67
CA PHE A 30 7.61 0.73 6.57
C PHE A 30 6.28 1.48 6.58
N GLY A 31 6.31 2.82 6.51
CA GLY A 31 5.09 3.61 6.39
C GLY A 31 4.28 3.28 5.13
N LEU A 32 4.93 2.99 3.99
CA LEU A 32 4.23 2.55 2.78
C LEU A 32 3.54 1.19 2.98
N LEU A 33 4.15 0.28 3.75
CA LEU A 33 3.52 -1.00 4.11
C LEU A 33 2.31 -0.78 5.03
N ASP A 34 2.39 0.18 5.94
CA ASP A 34 1.25 0.56 6.80
C ASP A 34 0.09 1.15 5.99
N VAL A 35 0.39 1.96 4.95
CA VAL A 35 -0.63 2.46 4.02
C VAL A 35 -1.28 1.32 3.23
N ILE A 36 -0.51 0.30 2.81
CA ILE A 36 -1.06 -0.89 2.15
C ILE A 36 -2.00 -1.66 3.09
N LYS A 37 -1.61 -1.82 4.37
CA LYS A 37 -2.47 -2.45 5.38
C LYS A 37 -3.76 -1.65 5.58
N LEU A 38 -3.67 -0.33 5.68
CA LEU A 38 -4.85 0.52 5.77
C LEU A 38 -5.76 0.37 4.54
N LEU A 39 -5.19 0.29 3.34
CA LEU A 39 -5.95 0.04 2.11
C LEU A 39 -6.69 -1.30 2.17
N GLU A 40 -6.02 -2.37 2.62
CA GLU A 40 -6.64 -3.68 2.82
C GLU A 40 -7.81 -3.63 3.82
N GLU A 41 -7.62 -2.97 4.97
CA GLU A 41 -8.66 -2.79 5.97
C GLU A 41 -9.89 -2.04 5.43
N GLU A 42 -9.69 -0.99 4.61
CA GLU A 42 -10.80 -0.25 4.02
C GLU A 42 -11.49 -1.04 2.89
N LEU A 43 -10.74 -1.73 2.02
CA LEU A 43 -11.32 -2.58 0.96
C LEU A 43 -12.17 -3.71 1.53
N HIS A 44 -11.82 -4.26 2.69
CA HIS A 44 -12.63 -5.28 3.37
C HIS A 44 -14.00 -4.78 3.85
N LYS A 45 -14.17 -3.47 4.01
CA LYS A 45 -15.45 -2.86 4.40
C LYS A 45 -16.32 -2.52 3.20
N GLU A 46 -15.74 -2.52 1.99
CA GLU A 46 -16.45 -2.22 0.76
C GLU A 46 -17.19 -3.45 0.23
N ASN A 47 -18.41 -3.25 -0.26
CA ASN A 47 -19.14 -4.29 -0.98
C ASN A 47 -18.72 -4.29 -2.46
N LEU A 48 -17.53 -4.83 -2.72
CA LEU A 48 -16.95 -4.88 -4.06
C LEU A 48 -17.69 -5.88 -4.95
N THR A 49 -17.94 -5.48 -6.20
CA THR A 49 -18.50 -6.37 -7.21
C THR A 49 -17.43 -7.34 -7.74
N GLU A 50 -17.88 -8.50 -8.22
CA GLU A 50 -17.03 -9.51 -8.88
C GLU A 50 -16.16 -8.91 -9.99
N GLU A 51 -16.68 -7.94 -10.75
CA GLU A 51 -15.94 -7.28 -11.82
C GLU A 51 -14.82 -6.39 -11.26
N GLN A 52 -15.08 -5.64 -10.19
CA GLN A 52 -14.05 -4.83 -9.52
C GLN A 52 -12.95 -5.72 -8.95
N LEU A 53 -13.30 -6.85 -8.33
CA LEU A 53 -12.34 -7.83 -7.82
C LEU A 53 -11.47 -8.38 -8.94
N LYS A 54 -12.07 -8.83 -10.06
CA LYS A 54 -11.34 -9.33 -11.24
C LYS A 54 -10.37 -8.31 -11.82
N ARG A 55 -10.72 -7.02 -11.79
CA ARG A 55 -9.83 -5.95 -12.24
C ARG A 55 -8.67 -5.72 -11.27
N GLN A 56 -8.87 -5.85 -9.96
CA GLN A 56 -7.82 -5.58 -8.96
C GLN A 56 -6.82 -6.74 -8.80
N ILE A 57 -7.28 -8.00 -8.88
CA ILE A 57 -6.46 -9.20 -8.63
C ILE A 57 -5.10 -9.17 -9.38
N PRO A 58 -5.01 -8.86 -10.69
CA PRO A 58 -3.74 -8.84 -11.40
C PRO A 58 -2.71 -7.84 -10.84
N PHE A 59 -3.16 -6.68 -10.35
CA PHE A 59 -2.29 -5.66 -9.77
C PHE A 59 -1.71 -6.12 -8.44
N ILE A 60 -2.55 -6.66 -7.56
CA ILE A 60 -2.13 -7.20 -6.27
C ILE A 60 -1.18 -8.39 -6.47
N LEU A 61 -1.49 -9.29 -7.41
CA LEU A 61 -0.64 -10.43 -7.74
C LEU A 61 0.75 -9.98 -8.23
N THR A 62 0.81 -8.95 -9.06
CA THR A 62 2.08 -8.39 -9.57
C THR A 62 2.90 -7.75 -8.45
N PHE A 63 2.24 -7.01 -7.56
CA PHE A 63 2.88 -6.42 -6.38
C PHE A 63 3.50 -7.52 -5.49
N ILE A 64 2.72 -8.53 -5.11
CA ILE A 64 3.17 -9.64 -4.25
C ILE A 64 4.33 -10.40 -4.89
N LYS A 65 4.22 -10.77 -6.18
CA LYS A 65 5.30 -11.45 -6.91
C LYS A 65 6.60 -10.65 -6.91
N THR A 66 6.49 -9.33 -7.08
CA THR A 66 7.64 -8.42 -6.99
C THR A 66 8.27 -8.48 -5.61
N GLN A 67 7.49 -8.33 -4.54
CA GLN A 67 8.03 -8.40 -3.18
C GLN A 67 8.68 -9.75 -2.86
N ILE A 68 8.09 -10.87 -3.28
CA ILE A 68 8.68 -12.21 -3.13
C ILE A 68 10.05 -12.29 -3.83
N ARG A 69 10.15 -11.77 -5.07
CA ARG A 69 11.41 -11.76 -5.82
C ARG A 69 12.47 -10.92 -5.12
N GLU A 70 12.12 -9.72 -4.64
CA GLU A 70 13.04 -8.85 -3.92
C GLU A 70 13.48 -9.46 -2.58
N LEU A 71 12.59 -10.17 -1.88
CA LEU A 71 12.94 -10.90 -0.65
C LEU A 71 13.96 -12.00 -0.92
N LYS A 72 13.76 -12.80 -1.97
CA LYS A 72 14.72 -13.83 -2.41
C LYS A 72 16.07 -13.25 -2.80
N ALA A 73 16.07 -12.12 -3.51
CA ALA A 73 17.30 -11.45 -3.94
C ALA A 73 18.17 -10.96 -2.76
N ARG A 74 17.57 -10.71 -1.59
CA ARG A 74 18.27 -10.35 -0.35
C ARG A 74 18.87 -11.55 0.39
N GLY A 75 18.70 -12.77 -0.13
CA GLY A 75 19.24 -14.00 0.47
C GLY A 75 18.32 -14.66 1.51
N ASN A 76 17.02 -14.34 1.51
CA ASN A 76 16.00 -15.10 2.26
C ASN A 76 15.39 -16.23 1.41
#